data_AF-H1S4P2-F1
#
_entry.id   AF-H1S4P2-F1
#
_cell.length_a   1.000
_cell.length_b   1.000
_cell.length_c   1.000
_cell.angle_alpha   90.00
_cell.angle_beta   90.00
_cell.angle_gamma   90.00
#
_symmetry.space_group_name_H-M   'P 1'
#
loop_
_entity.id
_entity.type
_entity.pdbx_description
1 polymer ?
#
loop_
_entity_poly.entity_id
_entity_poly.type
_entity_poly.pdbx_seq_one_letter_code
_entity_poly.pdbx_strand_id
1 'polypeptide(L)'
;MIVVATSGVNQCLYCVVAHGAILRIYEKKPTLADQVAVNYRKADITPRQRAMLDFAIKVCEASSEVGDADFAALAKHGFSHEDAWDIAAITAFFGLSNRMANTINMLPNEEFYLMGRVPKVK
;
A
#
# COMPACT_ATOMS: atom_id res chain seq x y z
N MET A 1 -1.56 -0.54 -4.03
CA MET A 1 -2.16 -0.16 -2.72
C MET A 1 -1.29 -0.53 -1.55
N ILE A 2 -0.81 -1.79 -1.45
CA ILE A 2 0.06 -2.29 -0.37
C ILE A 2 1.16 -1.28 -0.02
N VAL A 3 1.95 -0.87 -1.02
CA VAL A 3 3.04 0.11 -0.87
C VAL A 3 2.60 1.41 -0.21
N VAL A 4 1.46 1.98 -0.63
CA VAL A 4 0.97 3.27 -0.10
C VAL A 4 0.53 3.12 1.35
N ALA A 5 -0.14 2.01 1.69
CA ALA A 5 -0.60 1.76 3.05
C ALA A 5 0.58 1.55 4.02
N THR A 6 1.53 0.68 3.67
CA THR A 6 2.68 0.36 4.52
C THR A 6 3.68 1.53 4.59
N SER A 7 3.85 2.29 3.51
CA SER A 7 4.62 3.53 3.53
C SER A 7 3.96 4.63 4.36
N GLY A 8 2.62 4.65 4.41
CA GLY A 8 1.85 5.52 5.30
C GLY A 8 2.14 5.22 6.78
N VAL A 9 2.14 3.93 7.15
CA VAL A 9 2.55 3.48 8.50
C VAL A 9 4.00 3.88 8.81
N ASN A 10 4.93 3.66 7.89
CA ASN A 10 6.34 4.02 8.06
C ASN A 10 6.65 5.52 7.88
N GLN A 11 5.62 6.35 7.67
CA GLN A 11 5.74 7.80 7.46
C GLN A 11 6.75 8.19 6.37
N CYS A 12 6.83 7.41 5.28
CA CYS A 12 7.80 7.63 4.22
C CYS A 12 7.27 8.57 3.14
N LEU A 13 7.67 9.86 3.19
CA LEU A 13 7.22 10.90 2.25
C LEU A 13 7.40 10.49 0.78
N TYR A 14 8.63 10.08 0.41
CA TYR A 14 8.95 9.69 -0.97
C TYR A 14 8.00 8.60 -1.48
N CYS A 15 7.91 7.49 -0.75
CA CYS A 15 7.14 6.33 -1.21
C CYS A 15 5.63 6.60 -1.20
N VAL A 16 5.11 7.34 -0.21
CA VAL A 16 3.68 7.72 -0.17
C VAL A 16 3.31 8.58 -1.37
N VAL A 17 4.12 9.60 -1.70
CA VAL A 17 3.85 10.50 -2.82
C VAL A 17 4.00 9.79 -4.17
N ALA A 18 5.14 9.12 -4.40
CA ALA A 18 5.44 8.48 -5.68
C ALA A 18 4.47 7.32 -5.98
N HIS A 19 4.30 6.38 -5.05
CA HIS A 19 3.39 5.25 -5.28
C HIS A 19 1.92 5.65 -5.15
N GLY A 20 1.61 6.76 -4.47
CA GLY A 20 0.29 7.36 -4.50
C GLY A 20 -0.10 7.84 -5.90
N ALA A 21 0.81 8.51 -6.61
CA ALA A 21 0.60 8.90 -8.00
C ALA A 21 0.34 7.71 -8.92
N ILE A 22 1.18 6.69 -8.81
CA ILE A 22 1.08 5.46 -9.59
C ILE A 22 -0.24 4.73 -9.29
N LEU A 23 -0.64 4.67 -8.02
CA LEU A 23 -1.92 4.07 -7.62
C LEU A 23 -3.11 4.80 -8.24
N ARG A 24 -3.12 6.15 -8.23
CA ARG A 24 -4.18 6.94 -8.87
C ARG A 24 -4.30 6.64 -10.37
N ILE A 25 -3.15 6.45 -11.06
CA ILE A 25 -3.13 6.11 -12.48
C ILE A 25 -3.73 4.72 -12.75
N TYR A 26 -3.25 3.69 -12.04
CA TYR A 26 -3.69 2.31 -12.30
C TYR A 26 -5.17 2.12 -11.99
N GLU A 27 -5.63 2.66 -10.86
CA GLU A 27 -7.03 2.51 -10.42
C GLU A 27 -7.97 3.51 -11.09
N LYS A 28 -7.43 4.54 -11.74
CA LYS A 28 -8.20 5.67 -12.30
C LYS A 28 -9.12 6.31 -11.25
N LYS A 29 -8.69 6.31 -9.98
CA LYS A 29 -9.40 6.87 -8.82
C LYS A 29 -8.57 8.00 -8.19
N PRO A 30 -8.89 9.27 -8.45
CA PRO A 30 -8.07 10.41 -8.03
C PRO A 30 -7.87 10.55 -6.51
N THR A 31 -8.84 10.14 -5.69
CA THR A 31 -8.81 10.31 -4.23
C THR A 31 -8.32 9.07 -3.49
N LEU A 32 -8.19 7.93 -4.18
CA LEU A 32 -7.98 6.64 -3.51
C LEU A 32 -6.63 6.58 -2.77
N ALA A 33 -5.56 7.09 -3.38
CA ALA A 33 -4.24 7.07 -2.76
C ALA A 33 -4.20 7.85 -1.44
N ASP A 34 -4.88 9.00 -1.39
CA ASP A 34 -4.95 9.85 -0.21
C ASP A 34 -5.70 9.11 0.93
N GLN A 35 -6.80 8.44 0.60
CA GLN A 35 -7.56 7.64 1.56
C GLN A 35 -6.74 6.46 2.09
N VAL A 36 -6.04 5.73 1.21
CA VAL A 36 -5.19 4.58 1.60
C VAL A 36 -4.03 5.01 2.49
N ALA A 37 -3.37 6.13 2.16
CA ALA A 37 -2.24 6.65 2.92
C ALA A 37 -2.63 7.14 4.33
N VAL A 38 -3.78 7.82 4.45
CA VAL A 38 -4.22 8.40 5.73
C VAL A 38 -4.94 7.38 6.61
N ASN A 39 -5.89 6.63 6.04
CA ASN A 39 -6.63 5.60 6.74
C ASN A 39 -7.31 4.64 5.76
N TYR A 40 -6.61 3.59 5.33
CA TYR A 40 -7.16 2.61 4.38
C TYR A 40 -8.46 1.94 4.85
N ARG A 41 -8.77 1.93 6.15
CA ARG A 41 -10.03 1.40 6.70
C ARG A 41 -11.24 2.26 6.34
N LYS A 42 -11.04 3.46 5.80
CA LYS A 42 -12.07 4.36 5.27
C LYS A 42 -11.98 4.56 3.76
N ALA A 43 -11.04 3.87 3.09
CA ALA A 43 -10.87 3.99 1.65
C ALA A 43 -11.99 3.30 0.87
N ASP A 44 -12.29 3.81 -0.32
CA ASP A 44 -13.22 3.24 -1.30
C ASP A 44 -12.60 2.01 -2.00
N ILE A 45 -12.42 0.94 -1.22
CA ILE A 45 -11.84 -0.34 -1.61
C ILE A 45 -12.79 -1.50 -1.28
N THR A 46 -12.68 -2.58 -2.05
CA THR A 46 -13.49 -3.78 -1.81
C THR A 46 -13.11 -4.49 -0.51
N PRO A 47 -13.99 -5.34 0.07
CA PRO A 47 -13.63 -6.18 1.23
C PRO A 47 -12.38 -7.04 0.98
N ARG A 48 -12.21 -7.55 -0.24
CA ARG A 48 -11.01 -8.29 -0.65
C ARG A 48 -9.74 -7.42 -0.58
N GLN A 49 -9.79 -6.20 -1.11
CA GLN A 49 -8.66 -5.27 -1.03
C GLN A 49 -8.37 -4.83 0.41
N ARG A 50 -9.40 -4.69 1.26
CA ARG A 50 -9.21 -4.41 2.68
C ARG A 50 -8.48 -5.55 3.39
N ALA A 51 -8.90 -6.80 3.19
CA ALA A 51 -8.23 -7.96 3.78
C ALA A 51 -6.75 -8.09 3.36
N MET A 52 -6.45 -7.78 2.08
CA MET A 52 -5.08 -7.67 1.58
C MET A 52 -4.27 -6.62 2.34
N LEU A 53 -4.85 -5.45 2.62
CA LEU A 53 -4.17 -4.39 3.36
C LEU A 53 -4.06 -4.70 4.85
N ASP A 54 -5.07 -5.31 5.47
CA ASP A 54 -5.01 -5.76 6.88
C ASP A 54 -3.81 -6.71 7.08
N PHE A 55 -3.64 -7.68 6.19
CA PHE A 55 -2.49 -8.60 6.21
C PHE A 55 -1.16 -7.87 5.97
N ALA A 56 -1.09 -6.99 4.96
CA ALA A 56 0.11 -6.20 4.69
C ALA A 56 0.53 -5.33 5.89
N ILE A 57 -0.43 -4.71 6.59
CA ILE A 57 -0.14 -3.92 7.79
C ILE A 57 0.40 -4.82 8.90
N LYS A 58 -0.18 -6.01 9.12
CA LYS A 58 0.36 -6.97 10.10
C LYS A 58 1.79 -7.39 9.76
N VAL A 59 2.08 -7.70 8.49
CA VAL A 59 3.45 -8.01 8.05
C VAL A 59 4.40 -6.82 8.27
N CYS A 60 3.92 -5.59 8.10
CA CYS A 60 4.72 -4.38 8.27
C CYS A 60 5.09 -4.11 9.74
N GLU A 61 4.16 -4.33 10.67
CA GLU A 61 4.30 -3.93 12.08
C GLU A 61 4.66 -5.10 13.02
N ALA A 62 4.22 -6.32 12.69
CA ALA A 62 4.25 -7.48 13.58
C ALA A 62 4.41 -8.81 12.81
N SER A 63 5.37 -8.87 11.87
CA SER A 63 5.58 -10.07 11.04
C SER A 63 5.86 -11.35 11.84
N SER A 64 6.45 -11.23 13.04
CA SER A 64 6.68 -12.36 13.95
C SER A 64 5.40 -12.99 14.50
N GLU A 65 4.26 -12.32 14.40
CA GLU A 65 2.95 -12.79 14.86
C GLU A 65 2.08 -13.35 13.73
N VAL A 66 2.60 -13.39 12.49
CA VAL A 66 1.88 -13.98 11.36
C VAL A 66 1.72 -15.48 11.58
N GLY A 67 0.50 -15.98 11.42
CA GLY A 67 0.19 -17.41 11.56
C GLY A 67 -1.03 -17.83 10.74
N ASP A 68 -1.44 -19.10 10.88
CA ASP A 68 -2.46 -19.74 10.04
C ASP A 68 -3.79 -18.97 9.97
N ALA A 69 -4.17 -18.30 11.05
CA ALA A 69 -5.39 -17.49 11.10
C ALA A 69 -5.39 -16.34 10.09
N ASP A 70 -4.23 -15.75 9.82
CA ASP A 70 -4.09 -14.65 8.86
C ASP A 70 -4.25 -15.13 7.41
N PHE A 71 -3.62 -16.27 7.09
CA PHE A 71 -3.79 -16.92 5.78
C PHE A 71 -5.23 -17.39 5.59
N ALA A 72 -5.87 -17.95 6.62
CA ALA A 72 -7.29 -18.31 6.58
C ALA A 72 -8.20 -17.10 6.37
N ALA A 73 -7.87 -15.93 6.94
CA ALA A 73 -8.61 -14.70 6.70
C ALA A 73 -8.50 -14.24 5.24
N LEU A 74 -7.30 -14.29 4.66
CA LEU A 74 -7.09 -14.02 3.23
C LEU A 74 -7.85 -15.00 2.32
N ALA A 75 -7.81 -16.30 2.64
CA ALA A 75 -8.47 -17.34 1.86
C ALA A 75 -10.00 -17.13 1.75
N LYS A 76 -10.65 -16.59 2.79
CA LYS A 76 -12.08 -16.21 2.75
C LYS A 76 -12.41 -15.17 1.68
N HIS A 77 -11.41 -14.43 1.19
CA HIS A 77 -11.54 -13.46 0.12
C HIS A 77 -10.95 -13.93 -1.22
N GLY A 78 -10.67 -15.24 -1.34
CA GLY A 78 -10.18 -15.87 -2.56
C GLY A 78 -8.71 -15.57 -2.87
N PHE A 79 -7.89 -15.27 -1.87
CA PHE A 79 -6.44 -15.24 -2.02
C PHE A 79 -5.86 -16.64 -1.82
N SER A 80 -4.90 -16.99 -2.67
CA SER A 80 -4.05 -18.17 -2.51
C SER A 80 -2.90 -17.90 -1.54
N HIS A 81 -2.17 -18.96 -1.19
CA HIS A 81 -0.95 -18.83 -0.38
C HIS A 81 0.15 -18.05 -1.13
N GLU A 82 0.25 -18.23 -2.45
CA GLU A 82 1.16 -17.47 -3.31
C GLU A 82 0.79 -15.98 -3.35
N ASP A 83 -0.51 -15.64 -3.39
CA ASP A 83 -0.92 -14.24 -3.27
C ASP A 83 -0.52 -13.65 -1.90
N ALA A 84 -0.65 -14.43 -0.83
CA ALA A 84 -0.21 -14.00 0.50
C ALA A 84 1.31 -13.78 0.55
N TRP A 85 2.08 -14.65 -0.11
CA TRP A 85 3.51 -14.48 -0.30
C TRP A 85 3.83 -13.17 -1.04
N ASP A 86 3.15 -12.89 -2.15
CA ASP A 86 3.33 -11.65 -2.91
C ASP A 86 3.02 -10.41 -2.07
N ILE A 87 1.94 -10.45 -1.28
CA ILE A 87 1.58 -9.35 -0.38
C ILE A 87 2.69 -9.12 0.66
N ALA A 88 3.20 -10.20 1.27
CA ALA A 88 4.27 -10.12 2.25
C ALA A 88 5.59 -9.64 1.64
N ALA A 89 5.95 -10.14 0.45
CA ALA A 89 7.17 -9.79 -0.26
C ALA A 89 7.18 -8.31 -0.67
N ILE A 90 6.08 -7.80 -1.22
CA ILE A 90 5.92 -6.37 -1.54
C ILE A 90 6.05 -5.53 -0.26
N THR A 91 5.41 -5.98 0.83
CA THR A 91 5.48 -5.29 2.12
C THR A 91 6.91 -5.22 2.65
N ALA A 92 7.64 -6.35 2.65
CA ALA A 92 9.02 -6.43 3.12
C ALA A 92 9.96 -5.56 2.29
N PHE A 93 9.88 -5.65 0.95
CA PHE A 93 10.72 -4.87 0.05
C PHE A 93 10.50 -3.37 0.22
N PHE A 94 9.25 -2.93 0.33
CA PHE A 94 8.98 -1.51 0.56
C PHE A 94 9.30 -1.07 1.98
N GLY A 95 9.33 -1.98 2.96
CA GLY A 95 9.95 -1.72 4.27
C GLY A 95 11.44 -1.37 4.16
N LEU A 96 12.20 -2.05 3.31
CA LEU A 96 13.58 -1.66 2.99
C LEU A 96 13.63 -0.31 2.29
N SER A 97 12.83 -0.12 1.23
CA SER A 97 12.79 1.14 0.46
C SER A 97 12.47 2.34 1.36
N ASN A 98 11.47 2.23 2.23
CA ASN A 98 11.08 3.28 3.17
C ASN A 98 12.22 3.66 4.11
N ARG A 99 12.91 2.66 4.67
CA ARG A 99 14.05 2.91 5.58
C ARG A 99 15.16 3.68 4.87
N MET A 100 15.49 3.28 3.64
CA MET A 100 16.52 3.97 2.85
C MET A 100 16.10 5.41 2.51
N ALA A 101 14.87 5.59 2.02
CA ALA A 101 14.35 6.89 1.64
C ALA A 101 14.30 7.85 2.84
N ASN A 102 13.82 7.39 4.00
CA ASN A 102 13.79 8.19 5.23
C ASN A 102 15.20 8.54 5.72
N THR A 103 16.14 7.58 5.70
CA THR A 103 17.52 7.78 6.19
C THR A 103 18.24 8.88 5.43
N ILE A 104 18.05 8.96 4.12
CA ILE A 104 18.75 9.94 3.27
C ILE A 104 17.93 11.21 3.00
N ASN A 105 16.76 11.36 3.61
CA ASN A 105 15.80 12.44 3.32
C ASN A 105 15.48 12.55 1.81
N MET A 106 15.17 11.41 1.18
CA MET A 106 14.85 11.35 -0.25
C MET A 106 13.57 12.14 -0.53
N LEU A 107 13.63 13.10 -1.46
CA LEU A 107 12.48 13.92 -1.87
C LEU A 107 11.83 13.35 -3.14
N PRO A 108 10.49 13.24 -3.18
CA PRO A 108 9.80 12.82 -4.40
C PRO A 108 9.83 13.93 -5.45
N ASN A 109 9.86 13.54 -6.72
CA ASN A 109 9.73 14.45 -7.85
C ASN A 109 8.41 15.24 -7.80
N GLU A 110 8.44 16.51 -8.24
CA GLU A 110 7.28 17.41 -8.19
C GLU A 110 6.08 16.88 -9.00
N GLU A 111 6.33 16.18 -10.10
CA GLU A 111 5.31 15.63 -10.98
C GLU A 111 4.36 14.66 -10.25
N PHE A 112 4.87 13.91 -9.26
CA PHE A 112 4.08 12.92 -8.53
C PHE A 112 2.97 13.55 -7.66
N TYR A 113 3.11 14.82 -7.26
CA TYR A 113 2.09 15.47 -6.45
C TYR A 113 0.78 15.68 -7.21
N LEU A 114 0.85 16.01 -8.50
CA LEU A 114 -0.33 16.27 -9.34
C LEU A 114 -0.74 15.06 -10.18
N MET A 115 0.20 14.18 -10.52
CA MET A 115 -0.02 13.04 -11.40
C MET A 115 -1.19 12.14 -10.91
N GLY A 116 -2.12 11.84 -11.83
CA GLY A 116 -3.30 11.01 -11.57
C GLY A 116 -4.46 11.69 -10.83
N ARG A 117 -4.37 13.00 -10.50
CA ARG A 117 -5.46 13.73 -9.83
C ARG A 117 -6.54 14.25 -10.80
N VAL A 118 -6.18 14.54 -12.04
CA VAL A 118 -7.13 14.97 -13.09
C VAL A 118 -7.40 13.78 -14.01
N PRO A 119 -8.64 13.24 -14.07
CA PRO A 119 -8.99 12.20 -15.02
C PRO A 119 -8.77 12.68 -16.46
N LYS A 120 -8.19 11.84 -17.32
CA LYS A 120 -8.18 12.13 -18.76
C LYS A 120 -9.61 12.02 -19.28
N VAL A 121 -10.14 13.10 -19.84
CA VAL A 121 -11.38 13.05 -20.62
C VAL A 121 -11.10 12.16 -21.84
N LYS A 122 -11.97 11.17 -22.07
CA LYS A 122 -11.88 10.29 -23.25
C LYS A 122 -12.28 11.04 -24.51
#